data_AF-A0A7Y8NXV5-F1
#
_entry.id   AF-A0A7Y8NXV5-F1
#
_cell.length_a   1.000
_cell.length_b   1.000
_cell.length_c   1.000
_cell.angle_alpha   90.00
_cell.angle_beta   90.00
_cell.angle_gamma   90.00
#
_symmetry.space_group_name_H-M   'P 1'
#
loop_
_entity.id
_entity.type
_entity.pdbx_description
1 polymer ?
#
loop_
_entity_poly.entity_id
_entity_poly.type
_entity_poly.pdbx_seq_one_letter_code
_entity_poly.pdbx_strand_id
1 'polypeptide(L)'
;PTELYNDVKNEQVWFYVQKQYVTRMVEGCNAISVMILFVSFVFAFYKGSKTFVFVLAGLVLLYIMNLLRIVGLNIVMAEHKEYGKMFHDFVFPAVIYGSVVLLWLIWIKFFALKHENS
;
A
#
# COMPACT_ATOMS: atom_id res chain seq x y z
N PRO A 1 -6.75 -16.39 20.12
CA PRO A 1 -7.31 -16.18 18.76
C PRO A 1 -7.13 -14.71 18.38
N THR A 2 -6.88 -14.42 17.10
CA THR A 2 -6.93 -13.05 16.56
C THR A 2 -8.37 -12.73 16.19
N GLU A 3 -8.95 -11.71 16.79
CA GLU A 3 -10.32 -11.25 16.51
C GLU A 3 -10.30 -9.83 15.94
N LEU A 4 -11.22 -9.54 15.03
CA LEU A 4 -11.39 -8.23 14.43
C LEU A 4 -12.67 -7.60 14.98
N TYR A 5 -12.53 -6.44 15.60
CA TYR A 5 -13.67 -5.69 16.13
C TYR A 5 -13.93 -4.46 15.26
N ASN A 6 -15.08 -4.43 14.59
CA ASN A 6 -15.48 -3.33 13.72
C ASN A 6 -16.11 -2.19 14.52
N ASP A 7 -15.42 -1.06 14.61
CA ASP A 7 -15.92 0.15 15.23
C ASP A 7 -16.48 1.08 14.15
N VAL A 8 -17.72 0.76 13.73
CA VAL A 8 -18.44 1.45 12.65
C VAL A 8 -18.58 2.95 12.93
N LYS A 9 -18.70 3.35 14.20
CA LYS A 9 -18.90 4.75 14.58
C LYS A 9 -17.68 5.62 14.27
N ASN A 10 -16.47 5.05 14.37
CA ASN A 10 -15.21 5.75 14.14
C ASN A 10 -14.51 5.31 12.84
N GLU A 11 -15.22 4.57 11.97
CA GLU A 11 -14.72 4.11 10.67
C GLU A 11 -13.37 3.37 10.77
N GLN A 12 -13.23 2.55 11.82
CA GLN A 12 -11.97 1.87 12.14
C GLN A 12 -12.20 0.40 12.54
N VAL A 13 -11.17 -0.43 12.34
CA VAL A 13 -11.16 -1.84 12.74
C VAL A 13 -10.08 -2.07 13.77
N TRP A 14 -10.42 -2.69 14.90
CA TRP A 14 -9.48 -3.03 15.95
C TRP A 14 -8.97 -4.46 15.80
N PHE A 15 -7.65 -4.64 15.90
CA PHE A 15 -7.01 -5.95 15.97
C PHE A 15 -6.88 -6.37 17.43
N TYR A 16 -7.65 -7.38 17.81
CA TYR A 16 -7.62 -7.97 19.15
C TYR A 16 -6.77 -9.24 19.13
N VAL A 17 -5.60 -9.19 19.75
CA VAL A 17 -4.61 -10.29 19.75
C VAL A 17 -4.20 -10.56 21.19
N GLN A 18 -4.19 -11.83 21.60
CA GLN A 18 -3.79 -12.26 22.96
C GLN A 18 -4.47 -11.45 24.10
N LYS A 19 -5.78 -11.23 23.99
CA LYS A 19 -6.60 -10.46 24.93
C LYS A 19 -6.27 -8.95 25.04
N GLN A 20 -5.51 -8.39 24.09
CA GLN A 20 -5.19 -6.97 24.04
C GLN A 20 -5.57 -6.35 22.68
N TYR A 21 -5.97 -5.07 22.71
CA TYR A 21 -6.10 -4.26 21.51
C TYR A 21 -4.72 -3.79 21.07
N VAL A 22 -4.16 -4.43 20.04
CA VAL A 22 -2.75 -4.22 19.65
C VAL A 22 -2.63 -3.07 18.65
N THR A 23 -3.47 -3.06 17.61
CA THR A 23 -3.49 -1.98 16.62
C THR A 23 -4.91 -1.65 16.19
N ARG A 24 -5.09 -0.46 15.62
CA ARG A 24 -6.31 -0.03 14.94
C ARG A 24 -5.99 0.27 13.47
N MET A 25 -6.84 -0.20 12.57
CA MET A 25 -6.83 0.16 11.16
C MET A 25 -7.83 1.29 10.97
N VAL A 26 -7.32 2.46 10.60
CA VAL A 26 -8.13 3.59 10.12
C VAL A 26 -8.07 3.65 8.60
N GLU A 27 -8.95 4.43 7.98
CA GLU A 27 -9.02 4.55 6.53
C GLU A 27 -7.66 4.94 5.88
N GLY A 28 -6.88 5.80 6.54
CA GLY A 28 -5.52 6.17 6.08
C GLY A 28 -4.51 5.01 6.09
N CYS A 29 -4.82 3.88 6.74
CA CYS A 29 -4.01 2.66 6.64
C CYS A 29 -4.31 1.85 5.37
N ASN A 30 -5.44 2.13 4.72
CA ASN A 30 -5.89 1.47 3.51
C ASN A 30 -5.22 2.16 2.32
N ALA A 31 -4.31 1.46 1.61
CA ALA A 31 -3.50 2.01 0.52
C ALA A 31 -4.28 2.56 -0.70
N ILE A 32 -5.61 2.74 -0.61
CA ILE A 32 -6.48 3.32 -1.63
C ILE A 32 -5.96 4.66 -2.13
N SER A 33 -5.62 5.59 -1.23
CA SER A 33 -5.10 6.92 -1.64
C SER A 33 -3.84 6.80 -2.51
N VAL A 34 -2.98 5.84 -2.18
CA VAL A 34 -1.75 5.57 -2.92
C VAL A 34 -2.04 4.90 -4.27
N MET A 35 -3.01 3.99 -4.32
CA MET A 35 -3.46 3.37 -5.58
C MET A 35 -4.06 4.41 -6.53
N ILE A 36 -4.90 5.32 -6.03
CA ILE A 36 -5.49 6.40 -6.83
C ILE A 36 -4.39 7.32 -7.37
N LEU A 37 -3.39 7.67 -6.53
CA LEU A 37 -2.24 8.46 -6.96
C LEU A 37 -1.47 7.77 -8.09
N PHE A 38 -1.16 6.48 -7.92
CA PHE A 38 -0.46 5.67 -8.92
C PHE A 38 -1.21 5.66 -10.25
N VAL A 39 -2.51 5.37 -10.22
CA VAL A 39 -3.39 5.29 -11.38
C VAL A 39 -3.52 6.65 -12.07
N SER A 40 -3.75 7.72 -11.31
CA SER A 40 -3.89 9.09 -11.83
C SER A 40 -2.64 9.53 -12.59
N PHE A 41 -1.45 9.30 -12.04
CA PHE A 41 -0.19 9.63 -12.70
C PHE A 41 -0.02 8.89 -14.03
N VAL A 42 -0.27 7.58 -14.04
CA VAL A 42 -0.11 6.76 -15.24
C VAL A 42 -1.11 7.16 -16.33
N PHE A 43 -2.36 7.47 -15.95
CA PHE A 43 -3.37 7.90 -16.92
C PHE A 43 -3.15 9.32 -17.45
N ALA A 44 -2.56 10.23 -16.66
CA ALA A 44 -2.25 11.59 -17.11
C ALA A 44 -1.29 11.62 -18.32
N PHE A 45 -0.43 10.61 -18.47
CA PHE A 45 0.58 10.54 -19.52
C PHE A 45 0.41 9.32 -20.45
N TYR A 46 -0.72 8.62 -20.38
CA TYR A 46 -0.96 7.41 -21.16
C TYR A 46 -1.17 7.72 -22.65
N LYS A 47 -0.54 6.93 -23.53
CA LYS A 47 -0.72 7.00 -25.00
C LYS A 47 -1.05 5.66 -25.68
N GLY A 48 -1.12 4.54 -24.94
CA GLY A 48 -1.30 3.21 -25.53
C GLY A 48 -2.02 2.19 -24.64
N SER A 49 -2.69 1.22 -25.26
CA SER A 49 -3.57 0.23 -24.59
C SER A 49 -2.84 -0.75 -23.68
N LYS A 50 -1.53 -0.97 -23.89
CA LYS A 50 -0.71 -1.85 -23.03
C LYS A 50 -0.54 -1.30 -21.60
N THR A 51 -0.76 0.00 -21.41
CA THR A 51 -0.72 0.65 -20.09
C THR A 51 -1.83 0.13 -19.17
N PHE A 52 -2.98 -0.31 -19.69
CA PHE A 52 -4.06 -0.85 -18.86
C PHE A 52 -3.65 -2.13 -18.12
N VAL A 53 -2.95 -3.04 -18.81
CA VAL A 53 -2.44 -4.27 -18.20
C VAL A 53 -1.38 -3.95 -17.14
N PHE A 54 -0.51 -2.97 -17.43
CA PHE A 54 0.48 -2.50 -16.46
C PHE A 54 -0.17 -1.90 -15.20
N VAL A 55 -1.17 -1.04 -15.37
CA VAL A 55 -1.91 -0.43 -14.25
C VAL A 55 -2.58 -1.51 -13.41
N LEU A 56 -3.24 -2.49 -14.05
CA LEU A 56 -3.90 -3.58 -13.34
C LEU A 56 -2.89 -4.41 -12.54
N ALA A 57 -1.77 -4.79 -13.14
CA ALA A 57 -0.70 -5.51 -12.44
C ALA A 57 -0.10 -4.68 -11.29
N GLY A 58 0.09 -3.37 -11.50
CA GLY A 58 0.55 -2.44 -10.48
C GLY A 58 -0.42 -2.32 -9.31
N LEU A 59 -1.73 -2.26 -9.56
CA LEU A 59 -2.76 -2.25 -8.53
C LEU A 59 -2.76 -3.53 -7.69
N VAL A 60 -2.65 -4.69 -8.33
CA VAL A 60 -2.55 -5.98 -7.61
C VAL A 60 -1.28 -6.01 -6.74
N LEU A 61 -0.14 -5.56 -7.28
CA LEU A 61 1.10 -5.50 -6.52
C LEU A 61 0.99 -4.56 -5.32
N LEU A 62 0.46 -3.35 -5.49
CA LEU A 62 0.24 -2.40 -4.40
C LEU A 62 -0.73 -2.94 -3.35
N TYR A 63 -1.75 -3.70 -3.76
CA TYR A 63 -2.68 -4.35 -2.84
C TYR A 63 -1.98 -5.43 -1.99
N ILE A 64 -1.17 -6.28 -2.62
CA ILE A 64 -0.37 -7.29 -1.91
C ILE A 64 0.59 -6.61 -0.92
N MET A 65 1.29 -5.55 -1.35
CA MET A 65 2.19 -4.79 -0.47
C MET A 65 1.46 -4.16 0.72
N ASN A 66 0.24 -3.66 0.51
CA ASN A 66 -0.60 -3.14 1.58
C ASN A 66 -1.00 -4.23 2.59
N LEU A 67 -1.38 -5.42 2.11
CA LEU A 67 -1.68 -6.57 2.96
C LEU A 67 -0.47 -6.96 3.82
N LEU A 68 0.71 -7.08 3.20
CA LEU A 68 1.96 -7.37 3.89
C LEU A 68 2.31 -6.31 4.94
N ARG A 69 2.04 -5.03 4.66
CA ARG A 69 2.24 -3.92 5.60
C ARG A 69 1.33 -4.03 6.83
N ILE A 70 0.05 -4.36 6.64
CA ILE A 70 -0.91 -4.53 7.76
C ILE A 70 -0.52 -5.74 8.62
N VAL A 71 -0.17 -6.86 8.01
CA VAL A 71 0.28 -8.06 8.71
C VAL A 71 1.58 -7.78 9.48
N GLY A 72 2.58 -7.19 8.81
CA GLY A 72 3.85 -6.84 9.41
C GLY A 72 3.71 -5.88 10.59
N LEU A 73 2.87 -4.85 10.48
CA LEU A 73 2.62 -3.92 11.58
C LEU A 73 2.00 -4.61 12.80
N ASN A 74 1.04 -5.52 12.58
CA ASN A 74 0.43 -6.28 13.66
C ASN A 74 1.43 -7.20 14.37
N ILE A 75 2.33 -7.85 13.63
CA ILE A 75 3.38 -8.71 14.21
C ILE A 75 4.36 -7.87 15.02
N VAL A 76 4.89 -6.78 14.44
CA VAL A 76 5.84 -5.90 15.13
C VAL A 76 5.21 -5.27 16.37
N MET A 77 3.95 -4.83 16.31
CA MET A 77 3.27 -4.26 17.48
C MET A 77 2.89 -5.30 18.55
N ALA A 78 2.73 -6.57 18.18
CA ALA A 78 2.46 -7.64 19.14
C ALA A 78 3.72 -8.06 19.91
N GLU A 79 4.86 -8.23 19.21
CA GLU A 79 6.09 -8.80 19.80
C GLU A 79 7.15 -7.75 20.14
N HIS A 80 7.15 -6.61 19.45
CA HIS A 80 8.24 -5.63 19.44
C HIS A 80 7.71 -4.18 19.49
N LYS A 81 6.91 -3.86 20.51
CA LYS A 81 6.26 -2.54 20.68
C LYS A 81 7.21 -1.34 20.57
N GLU A 82 8.46 -1.49 21.01
CA GLU A 82 9.49 -0.43 20.93
C GLU A 82 9.83 -0.04 19.49
N TYR A 83 9.93 -1.02 18.59
CA TYR A 83 10.21 -0.77 17.17
C TYR A 83 8.96 -0.38 16.38
N GLY A 84 7.77 -0.66 16.91
CA GLY A 84 6.50 -0.42 16.23
C GLY A 84 6.34 1.00 15.71
N LYS A 85 6.73 2.02 16.49
CA LYS A 85 6.65 3.43 16.07
C LYS A 85 7.58 3.74 14.89
N MET A 86 8.81 3.26 14.94
CA MET A 86 9.78 3.44 13.85
C MET A 86 9.30 2.78 12.54
N PHE A 87 8.80 1.55 12.65
CA PHE A 87 8.28 0.82 11.50
C PHE A 87 7.04 1.50 10.90
N HIS A 88 6.13 1.96 11.76
CA HIS A 88 4.91 2.66 11.34
C HIS A 88 5.18 4.01 10.68
N ASP A 89 6.09 4.82 11.24
CA ASP A 89 6.30 6.20 10.79
C ASP A 89 7.25 6.30 9.59
N PHE A 90 8.15 5.31 9.42
CA PHE A 90 9.19 5.37 8.40
C PHE A 90 9.19 4.18 7.44
N VAL A 91 9.36 2.96 7.97
CA VAL A 91 9.63 1.77 7.13
C VAL A 91 8.44 1.44 6.23
N PHE A 92 7.25 1.32 6.81
CA PHE A 92 6.05 0.95 6.07
C PHE A 92 5.63 2.01 5.03
N PRO A 93 5.61 3.32 5.35
CA PRO A 93 5.41 4.36 4.35
C PRO A 93 6.48 4.31 3.24
N ALA A 94 7.77 4.19 3.60
CA ALA A 94 8.85 4.17 2.63
C ALA A 94 8.73 3.00 1.65
N VAL A 95 8.34 1.81 2.11
CA VAL A 95 8.14 0.64 1.26
C VAL A 95 7.00 0.86 0.26
N ILE A 96 5.87 1.42 0.69
CA ILE A 96 4.72 1.66 -0.19
C ILE A 96 5.02 2.77 -1.22
N TYR A 97 5.49 3.93 -0.76
CA TYR A 97 5.81 5.05 -1.66
C TYR A 97 6.99 4.72 -2.58
N GLY A 98 8.01 4.03 -2.06
CA GLY A 98 9.12 3.52 -2.86
C GLY A 98 8.66 2.57 -3.96
N SER A 99 7.73 1.66 -3.65
CA SER A 99 7.15 0.75 -4.65
C SER A 99 6.40 1.50 -5.75
N VAL A 100 5.63 2.54 -5.41
CA VAL A 100 4.94 3.38 -6.41
C VAL A 100 5.94 4.09 -7.33
N VAL A 101 6.97 4.72 -6.76
CA VAL A 101 8.01 5.39 -7.55
C VAL A 101 8.73 4.41 -8.46
N LEU A 102 9.08 3.21 -7.96
CA LEU A 102 9.68 2.16 -8.78
C LEU A 102 8.77 1.71 -9.93
N LEU A 103 7.48 1.50 -9.66
CA LEU A 103 6.50 1.17 -10.69
C LEU A 103 6.39 2.29 -11.74
N TRP A 104 6.40 3.55 -11.34
CA TRP A 104 6.41 4.67 -12.28
C TRP A 104 7.68 4.70 -13.14
N LEU A 105 8.85 4.49 -12.55
CA LEU A 105 10.11 4.46 -13.31
C LEU A 105 10.13 3.31 -14.33
N ILE A 106 9.65 2.13 -13.93
CA ILE A 106 9.49 0.98 -14.82
C ILE A 106 8.52 1.34 -15.95
N TRP A 107 7.37 1.93 -15.62
CA TRP A 107 6.38 2.34 -16.62
C TRP A 107 6.94 3.34 -17.63
N ILE A 108 7.62 4.40 -17.15
CA ILE A 108 8.22 5.44 -18.00
C ILE A 108 9.23 4.81 -18.96
N LYS A 109 10.12 3.95 -18.45
CA LYS A 109 11.17 3.31 -19.27
C LYS A 109 10.61 2.41 -20.37
N PHE A 110 9.57 1.63 -20.07
CA PHE A 110 9.07 0.61 -20.99
C PHE A 110 7.91 1.08 -21.88
N PHE A 111 7.10 2.04 -21.43
CA PHE A 111 5.88 2.45 -22.12
C PHE A 111 5.90 3.91 -22.57
N ALA A 112 6.43 4.83 -21.75
CA ALA A 112 6.48 6.24 -22.15
C ALA A 112 7.59 6.49 -23.19
N LEU A 113 8.83 6.07 -22.90
CA LEU A 113 10.00 6.36 -23.74
C LEU A 113 10.13 5.43 -24.94
N LYS A 114 9.71 4.16 -24.83
CA LYS A 114 9.80 3.20 -25.94
C LYS A 114 8.94 3.59 -27.14
N HIS A 115 7.87 4.36 -26.92
CA HIS A 115 6.96 4.80 -27.97
C HIS A 115 7.44 6.05 -28.73
N GLU A 116 8.49 6.71 -28.24
CA GLU A 116 9.12 7.87 -28.88
C GLU A 116 10.27 7.46 -29.82
N ASN A 117 10.83 6.27 -29.63
CA ASN A 117 11.93 5.70 -30.43
C ASN A 117 11.46 4.68 -31.50
N SER A 118 10.17 4.59 -31.79
CA SER A 118 9.60 3.70 -32.83
C SER A 118 8.72 4.49 -33.78
#